data_AF-A0A7C8V379-F1
#
_entry.id   AF-A0A7C8V379-F1
#
_cell.length_a   1.000
_cell.length_b   1.000
_cell.length_c   1.000
_cell.angle_alpha   90.00
_cell.angle_beta   90.00
_cell.angle_gamma   90.00
#
_symmetry.space_group_name_H-M   'P 1'
#
loop_
_entity.id
_entity.type
_entity.pdbx_description
1 polymer ?
#
loop_
_entity_poly.entity_id
_entity_poly.type
_entity_poly.pdbx_seq_one_letter_code
_entity_poly.pdbx_strand_id
1 'polypeptide(L)' 'MAAVKKITNYIIARPKLFNFIKPIADRYCDLAGYRKVGLMYEDLLREESHTVQLALKRLPPRLAYDRAFRIRRALQVKIR' A
#
# COMPACT_ATOMS: atom_id res chain seq x y z
N MET A 1 8.07 9.60 3.64
CA MET A 1 7.41 9.49 2.30
C MET A 1 7.89 10.51 1.27
N ALA A 2 8.34 11.72 1.65
CA ALA A 2 8.75 12.75 0.69
C ALA A 2 9.88 12.30 -0.28
N ALA A 3 10.89 11.58 0.22
CA ALA A 3 11.98 11.06 -0.61
C ALA A 3 11.50 10.07 -1.68
N VAL A 4 10.63 9.12 -1.31
CA VAL A 4 10.02 8.15 -2.24
C VAL A 4 9.25 8.89 -3.34
N LYS A 5 8.43 9.88 -2.96
CA LYS A 5 7.65 10.69 -3.92
C LYS A 5 8.56 11.41 -4.93
N LYS A 6 9.71 11.95 -4.49
CA LYS A 6 10.68 12.62 -5.37
C LYS A 6 11.26 11.65 -6.41
N ILE A 7 11.64 10.44 -5.99
CA ILE A 7 12.19 9.41 -6.87
C ILE A 7 11.13 8.90 -7.85
N THR A 8 9.91 8.64 -7.35
CA THR A 8 8.79 8.19 -8.20
C THR A 8 8.47 9.22 -9.28
N ASN A 9 8.40 10.51 -8.94
CA ASN A 9 8.16 11.57 -9.92
C ASN A 9 9.28 11.66 -10.98
N TYR A 10 10.53 11.45 -10.58
CA TYR A 10 11.66 11.41 -11.51
C TYR A 10 11.57 10.23 -12.49
N ILE A 11 11.11 9.06 -12.03
CA ILE A 11 10.90 7.88 -12.87
C ILE A 11 9.73 8.11 -13.83
N ILE A 12 8.60 8.64 -13.35
CA ILE A 12 7.40 8.89 -14.15
C ILE A 12 7.67 9.96 -15.22
N ALA A 13 8.49 10.96 -14.93
CA ALA A 13 8.85 12.00 -15.90
C ALA A 13 9.57 11.47 -17.15
N ARG A 14 10.12 10.25 -17.12
CA ARG A 14 10.85 9.65 -18.24
C ARG A 14 10.15 8.38 -18.73
N PRO A 15 9.46 8.41 -19.89
CA PRO A 15 8.63 7.30 -20.35
C PRO A 15 9.42 6.00 -20.61
N LYS A 16 10.67 6.09 -21.12
CA LYS A 16 11.54 4.92 -21.31
C LYS A 16 11.88 4.21 -19.99
N LEU A 17 12.19 5.00 -18.95
CA LEU A 17 12.52 4.49 -17.63
C LEU A 17 11.29 3.91 -16.93
N PHE A 18 10.16 4.59 -17.03
CA PHE A 18 8.89 4.11 -16.51
C PHE A 18 8.50 2.77 -17.13
N ASN A 19 8.54 2.64 -18.46
CA ASN A 19 8.17 1.40 -19.15
C ASN A 19 9.10 0.22 -18.80
N PHE A 20 10.37 0.49 -18.50
CA PHE A 20 11.30 -0.55 -18.05
C PHE A 20 11.04 -0.98 -16.60
N ILE A 21 10.80 -0.03 -15.70
CA ILE A 21 10.62 -0.32 -14.26
C ILE A 21 9.23 -0.87 -13.94
N LYS A 22 8.20 -0.43 -14.65
CA LYS A 22 6.80 -0.79 -14.42
C LYS A 22 6.54 -2.31 -14.33
N PRO A 23 6.96 -3.15 -15.29
CA PRO A 23 6.73 -4.60 -15.21
C PRO A 23 7.45 -5.26 -14.02
N ILE A 24 8.62 -4.74 -13.63
CA ILE A 24 9.38 -5.22 -12.47
C ILE A 24 8.62 -4.89 -11.18
N ALA A 25 8.11 -3.66 -11.08
CA ALA A 25 7.33 -3.21 -9.93
C ALA A 25 6.01 -4.00 -9.79
N ASP A 26 5.34 -4.28 -10.91
CA ASP A 26 4.09 -5.05 -10.91
C ASP A 26 4.34 -6.50 -10.45
N ARG A 27 5.39 -7.16 -10.97
CA ARG A 27 5.79 -8.50 -10.49
C ARG A 27 6.17 -8.50 -9.01
N TYR A 28 6.89 -7.48 -8.54
CA TYR A 28 7.21 -7.34 -7.11
C TYR A 28 5.94 -7.24 -6.25
N CYS A 29 4.96 -6.46 -6.69
CA CYS A 29 3.68 -6.32 -5.99
C CYS A 29 2.89 -7.64 -5.96
N ASP A 30 2.92 -8.41 -7.05
CA ASP A 30 2.23 -9.70 -7.13
C ASP A 30 2.91 -10.76 -6.25
N LEU A 31 4.24 -10.77 -6.21
CA LEU A 31 5.02 -11.66 -5.35
C LEU A 31 4.87 -11.34 -3.86
N ALA A 32 4.70 -10.05 -3.50
CA ALA A 32 4.42 -9.64 -2.13
C ALA A 32 3.10 -10.23 -1.58
N GLY A 33 2.18 -10.66 -2.46
CA GLY A 33 1.07 -11.54 -2.10
C GLY A 33 -0.03 -10.91 -1.22
N TYR A 34 0.07 -9.63 -0.85
CA TYR A 34 -0.92 -8.94 -0.02
C TYR A 34 -2.32 -8.93 -0.67
N ARG A 35 -2.40 -8.93 -2.00
CA ARG A 35 -3.67 -9.03 -2.75
C ARG A 35 -4.36 -10.38 -2.55
N LYS A 36 -3.60 -11.47 -2.35
CA LYS A 36 -4.14 -12.83 -2.14
C LYS A 36 -4.90 -12.95 -0.83
N VAL A 37 -4.52 -12.17 0.19
CA VAL A 37 -5.23 -12.07 1.48
C VAL A 37 -6.27 -10.94 1.50
N GLY A 38 -6.45 -10.25 0.37
CA GLY A 38 -7.42 -9.17 0.22
C GLY A 38 -7.06 -7.90 0.99
N LEU A 39 -5.77 -7.65 1.24
CA LEU A 39 -5.28 -6.38 1.77
C LEU A 39 -4.98 -5.39 0.64
N MET A 40 -5.04 -4.10 0.94
CA MET A 40 -4.52 -3.05 0.07
C MET A 40 -3.09 -2.66 0.51
N TYR A 41 -2.31 -2.05 -0.37
CA TYR A 41 -0.94 -1.64 -0.04
C TYR A 41 -0.88 -0.69 1.17
N GLU A 42 -1.85 0.21 1.31
CA GLU A 42 -1.95 1.14 2.44
C GLU A 42 -2.14 0.43 3.79
N ASP A 43 -2.66 -0.80 3.79
CA ASP A 43 -2.89 -1.60 5.00
C ASP A 43 -1.59 -2.24 5.53
N LEU A 44 -0.51 -2.23 4.72
CA LEU A 44 0.81 -2.74 5.11
C LEU A 44 1.69 -1.68 5.80
N LEU A 45 1.25 -0.42 5.81
CA LEU A 45 2.01 0.66 6.44
C LEU A 45 2.01 0.49 7.97
N ARG A 46 3.18 0.69 8.59
CA ARG A 46 3.33 0.57 10.04
C ARG A 46 2.50 1.62 10.79
N GLU A 47 1.45 1.17 11.48
CA GLU A 47 0.47 2.03 12.16
C GLU A 47 1.04 2.78 13.38
N GLU A 48 2.18 2.34 13.90
CA GLU A 48 2.90 3.01 15.00
C GLU A 48 3.55 4.33 14.57
N SER A 49 3.67 4.59 13.27
CA SER A 49 4.22 5.86 12.80
C SER A 49 3.25 7.00 13.06
N HIS A 50 3.73 8.07 13.71
CA HIS A 50 2.93 9.27 13.97
C HIS A 50 2.28 9.85 12.71
N THR A 51 2.98 9.77 11.57
CA THR A 51 2.44 10.24 10.27
C THR A 51 1.24 9.43 9.80
N VAL A 52 1.25 8.12 10.00
CA VAL A 52 0.16 7.21 9.62
C VAL A 52 -1.02 7.38 10.58
N GLN A 53 -0.77 7.55 11.88
CA GLN A 53 -1.82 7.81 12.87
C GLN A 53 -2.58 9.12 12.58
N LEU A 54 -1.86 10.19 12.23
CA LEU A 54 -2.49 11.45 11.82
C LEU A 54 -3.31 11.27 10.54
N ALA A 55 -2.84 10.47 9.59
CA ALA A 55 -3.59 10.18 8.36
C ALA A 55 -4.87 9.37 8.64
N LEU A 56 -4.80 8.36 9.51
CA LEU A 56 -5.96 7.55 9.91
C LEU A 56 -7.03 8.39 10.61
N LYS A 57 -6.63 9.35 11.45
CA LYS A 57 -7.58 10.30 12.09
C LYS A 57 -8.33 11.18 11.09
N ARG A 58 -7.76 11.44 9.92
CA ARG A 58 -8.36 12.28 8.86
C ARG A 58 -9.23 11.47 7.89
N LEU A 59 -9.23 10.14 8.00
CA LEU A 59 -9.91 9.27 7.05
C LEU A 59 -11.44 9.31 7.28
N PRO A 60 -12.26 9.33 6.22
CA PRO A 60 -13.72 9.21 6.35
C PRO A 60 -14.12 7.92 7.09
N PRO A 61 -15.20 7.95 7.89
CA PRO A 61 -15.57 6.85 8.78
C PRO A 61 -15.87 5.54 8.01
N ARG A 62 -16.46 5.64 6.81
CA ARG A 62 -16.73 4.47 5.95
C ARG A 62 -15.45 3.75 5.53
N LEU A 63 -14.45 4.49 5.04
CA LEU A 63 -13.18 3.92 4.60
C LEU A 63 -12.38 3.34 5.77
N ALA A 64 -12.47 3.95 6.95
CA ALA A 64 -11.87 3.42 8.17
C ALA A 64 -12.48 2.05 8.55
N TYR A 65 -13.81 1.92 8.46
CA TYR A 65 -14.50 0.65 8.69
C TYR A 65 -14.10 -0.43 7.67
N ASP A 66 -14.13 -0.10 6.37
CA ASP A 66 -13.76 -1.04 5.30
C ASP A 66 -12.32 -1.54 5.44
N ARG A 67 -11.39 -0.65 5.85
CA ARG A 67 -10.01 -1.01 6.19
C ARG A 67 -9.95 -1.98 7.36
N ALA A 68 -10.60 -1.67 8.47
CA ALA A 68 -10.61 -2.54 9.65
C ALA A 68 -11.17 -3.94 9.33
N PHE A 69 -12.20 -4.01 8.48
CA PHE A 69 -12.75 -5.27 7.98
C PHE A 69 -11.72 -6.08 7.17
N ARG A 70 -11.02 -5.44 6.21
CA ARG A 70 -9.98 -6.12 5.42
C ARG A 70 -8.87 -6.70 6.30
N ILE A 71 -8.41 -5.95 7.29
CA ILE A 71 -7.36 -6.37 8.22
C ILE A 71 -7.81 -7.58 9.05
N ARG A 72 -9.00 -7.52 9.66
CA ARG A 72 -9.56 -8.64 10.44
C ARG A 72 -9.71 -9.90 9.60
N ARG A 73 -10.22 -9.76 8.37
CA ARG A 73 -10.35 -10.87 7.43
C ARG A 73 -8.99 -11.47 7.07
N ALA A 74 -7.98 -10.63 6.78
CA ALA A 74 -6.64 -11.10 6.45
C ALA A 74 -6.00 -11.88 7.61
N LEU A 75 -6.20 -11.43 8.85
CA LEU A 75 -5.77 -12.16 10.04
C LEU A 75 -6.47 -13.52 10.14
N GLN A 76 -7.78 -13.59 9.95
CA GLN A 76 -8.53 -14.84 9.98
C GLN A 76 -8.04 -15.84 8.91
N VAL A 77 -7.79 -15.37 7.69
CA VAL A 77 -7.26 -16.20 6.57
C VAL A 77 -5.84 -16.69 6.84
N LYS A 78 -5.06 -15.97 7.64
CA LYS A 78 -3.70 -16.37 8.03
C LYS A 78 -3.66 -17.36 9.18
N ILE A 79 -4.62 -17.26 10.11
CA ILE A 79 -4.70 -18.13 11.28
C ILE A 79 -5.30 -19.49 10.92
N ARG A 80 -6.20 -19.54 9.94
CA ARG A 80 -6.79 -20.77 9.41
C ARG A 80 -5.85 -21.47 8.44
#